data_AF-A0A5E5Q868-F1
#
_entry.id   AF-A0A5E5Q868-F1
#
_cell.length_a   1.000
_cell.length_b   1.000
_cell.length_c   1.000
_cell.angle_alpha   90.00
_cell.angle_beta   90.00
_cell.angle_gamma   90.00
#
_symmetry.space_group_name_H-M   'P 1'
#
loop_
_entity.id
_entity.type
_entity.pdbx_description
1 polymer ?
#
loop_
_entity_poly.entity_id
_entity_poly.type
_entity_poly.pdbx_seq_one_letter_code
_entity_poly.pdbx_strand_id
1 'polypeptide(L)'
;MVVNRTNKETLQGKIQNNVNLQSTVISDDFRSYLGLSGFNHKTVNHSAKEFVNGMAHTNGIESVWAVLKRGYNGTFHNISTKHLNRYVDEFVFRLNEGNCRIDTKDRMESLFKGIGNNRISYKELTG
;
A
#
# COMPACT_ATOMS: atom_id res chain seq x y z
N MET A 1 -1.50 -6.11 5.96
CA MET A 1 -2.50 -6.67 6.91
C MET A 1 -3.89 -6.15 6.56
N VAL A 2 -4.91 -7.00 6.55
CA VAL A 2 -6.30 -6.60 6.29
C VAL A 2 -6.95 -6.12 7.60
N VAL A 3 -7.69 -5.01 7.56
CA VAL A 3 -8.44 -4.49 8.71
C VAL A 3 -9.94 -4.65 8.51
N ASN A 4 -10.66 -4.93 9.59
CA ASN A 4 -12.13 -5.11 9.54
C ASN A 4 -12.89 -3.77 9.51
N ARG A 5 -12.27 -2.68 10.02
CA ARG A 5 -12.89 -1.35 10.10
C ARG A 5 -11.85 -0.27 9.82
N THR A 6 -12.29 0.82 9.19
CA THR A 6 -11.46 1.98 8.83
C THR A 6 -11.73 3.19 9.75
N ASN A 7 -12.02 2.92 11.03
CA ASN A 7 -12.23 3.98 12.02
C ASN A 7 -10.90 4.58 12.51
N LYS A 8 -11.01 5.68 13.26
CA LYS A 8 -9.88 6.44 13.78
C LYS A 8 -8.91 5.56 14.57
N GLU A 9 -9.43 4.78 15.50
CA GLU A 9 -8.64 3.95 16.41
C GLU A 9 -7.79 2.93 15.63
N THR A 10 -8.42 2.26 14.65
CA THR A 10 -7.73 1.25 13.85
C THR A 10 -6.68 1.88 12.95
N LEU A 11 -7.02 2.94 12.21
CA LEU A 11 -6.09 3.53 11.23
C LEU A 11 -4.95 4.27 11.91
N GLN A 12 -5.22 5.11 12.90
CA GLN A 12 -4.18 5.85 13.60
C GLN A 12 -3.26 4.91 14.39
N GLY A 13 -3.81 3.87 15.03
CA GLY A 13 -2.99 2.85 15.69
C GLY A 13 -2.08 2.11 14.71
N LYS A 14 -2.53 1.87 13.47
CA LYS A 14 -1.66 1.28 12.43
C LYS A 14 -0.57 2.23 11.97
N ILE A 15 -0.88 3.51 11.78
CA ILE A 15 0.12 4.52 11.42
C ILE A 15 1.19 4.62 12.52
N GLN A 16 0.79 4.76 13.77
CA GLN A 16 1.71 4.87 14.92
C GLN A 16 2.65 3.67 15.07
N ASN A 17 2.16 2.47 14.76
CA ASN A 17 2.97 1.25 14.87
C ASN A 17 3.93 1.03 13.68
N ASN A 18 3.72 1.69 12.54
CA ASN A 18 4.46 1.42 11.30
C ASN A 18 5.23 2.63 10.75
N VAL A 19 5.03 3.81 11.31
CA VAL A 19 5.65 5.06 10.88
C VAL A 19 6.44 5.65 12.03
N ASN A 20 7.69 6.02 11.79
CA ASN A 20 8.53 6.68 12.78
C ASN A 20 7.90 7.99 13.24
N LEU A 21 7.88 8.23 14.56
CA LEU A 21 7.45 9.50 15.13
C LEU A 21 8.21 10.68 14.49
N GLN A 22 7.57 11.85 14.47
CA GLN A 22 8.07 13.09 13.85
C GLN A 22 8.18 13.05 12.31
N SER A 23 7.91 11.91 11.67
CA SER A 23 7.78 11.84 10.21
C SER A 23 6.70 12.78 9.69
N THR A 24 6.86 13.23 8.45
CA THR A 24 5.79 13.95 7.75
C THR A 24 4.81 12.94 7.17
N VAL A 25 3.55 13.06 7.58
CA VAL A 25 2.45 12.23 7.08
C VAL A 25 1.52 13.14 6.29
N ILE A 26 1.19 12.76 5.06
CA ILE A 26 0.25 13.48 4.21
C ILE A 26 -0.97 12.59 3.97
N SER A 27 -2.16 13.08 4.28
CA SER A 27 -3.43 12.37 4.02
C SER A 27 -4.44 13.24 3.30
N ASP A 28 -5.51 12.61 2.82
CA ASP A 28 -6.72 13.30 2.38
C ASP A 28 -7.54 13.79 3.60
N ASP A 29 -8.77 14.24 3.32
CA ASP A 29 -9.75 14.74 4.27
C ASP A 29 -10.59 13.65 4.96
N PHE A 30 -10.18 12.37 4.89
CA PHE A 30 -10.91 11.31 5.55
C PHE A 30 -10.90 11.47 7.08
N ARG A 31 -12.08 11.47 7.70
CA ARG A 31 -12.30 11.81 9.12
C ARG A 31 -11.45 10.99 10.11
N SER A 32 -11.10 9.75 9.77
CA SER A 32 -10.28 8.89 10.63
C SER A 32 -8.84 9.39 10.77
N TYR A 33 -8.35 10.28 9.90
CA TYR A 33 -7.02 10.89 10.03
C TYR A 33 -7.02 12.15 10.90
N LEU A 34 -8.19 12.69 11.27
CA LEU A 34 -8.27 13.91 12.08
C LEU A 34 -7.64 13.71 13.47
N GLY A 35 -6.74 14.63 13.83
CA GLY A 35 -6.05 14.63 15.11
C GLY A 35 -4.97 13.55 15.22
N LEU A 36 -4.38 13.12 14.11
CA LEU A 36 -3.21 12.24 14.12
C LEU A 36 -2.04 12.95 14.82
N SER A 37 -1.66 12.45 15.98
CA SER A 37 -0.63 13.04 16.86
C SER A 37 0.71 12.31 16.75
N GLY A 38 1.80 13.01 17.06
CA GLY A 38 3.16 12.46 17.00
C GLY A 38 3.84 12.58 15.63
N PHE A 39 3.20 13.24 14.66
CA PHE A 39 3.69 13.41 13.29
C PHE A 39 3.56 14.86 12.84
N ASN A 40 4.35 15.26 11.85
CA ASN A 40 4.08 16.48 11.08
C ASN A 40 2.97 16.16 10.06
N HIS A 41 1.72 16.15 10.54
CA HIS A 41 0.56 15.75 9.74
C HIS A 41 0.06 16.92 8.89
N LYS A 42 0.05 16.72 7.57
CA LYS A 42 -0.55 17.62 6.58
C LYS A 42 -1.75 16.94 5.94
N THR A 43 -2.79 17.71 5.69
CA THR A 43 -4.02 17.22 5.04
C THR A 43 -4.27 18.00 3.77
N VAL A 44 -4.75 17.32 2.74
CA VAL A 44 -5.19 17.93 1.49
C VAL A 44 -6.70 17.82 1.40
N ASN A 45 -7.38 18.95 1.18
CA ASN A 45 -8.83 19.01 1.17
C ASN A 45 -9.40 18.84 -0.24
N HIS A 46 -9.58 17.58 -0.65
CA HIS A 46 -10.19 17.26 -1.93
C HIS A 46 -11.64 17.76 -2.05
N SER A 47 -12.39 17.80 -0.94
CA SER A 47 -13.76 18.34 -0.92
C SER A 47 -13.82 19.83 -1.27
N ALA A 48 -12.74 20.58 -1.02
CA ALA A 48 -12.60 21.98 -1.41
C ALA A 48 -11.95 22.18 -2.79
N LYS A 49 -11.73 21.10 -3.57
CA LYS A 49 -10.95 21.09 -4.83
C LYS A 49 -9.48 21.52 -4.64
N GLU A 50 -8.95 21.41 -3.44
CA GLU A 50 -7.53 21.59 -3.18
C GLU A 50 -6.82 20.27 -3.50
N PHE A 51 -6.07 20.22 -4.60
CA PHE A 51 -5.32 19.03 -5.01
C PHE A 51 -3.83 19.11 -4.60
N VAL A 52 -3.39 20.30 -4.17
CA VAL A 52 -2.02 20.59 -3.74
C VAL A 52 -2.07 21.67 -2.67
N ASN A 53 -1.49 21.41 -1.50
CA ASN A 53 -1.18 22.43 -0.49
C ASN A 53 0.34 22.54 -0.33
N GLY A 54 0.97 23.43 -1.11
CA GLY A 54 2.43 23.52 -1.21
C GLY A 54 3.05 22.20 -1.68
N MET A 55 3.85 21.54 -0.83
CA MET A 55 4.44 20.21 -1.10
C MET A 55 3.55 19.04 -0.64
N ALA A 56 2.37 19.29 -0.07
CA ALA A 56 1.47 18.24 0.39
C ALA A 56 0.47 17.86 -0.70
N HIS A 57 0.55 16.60 -1.16
CA HIS A 57 -0.38 15.98 -2.11
C HIS A 57 -0.45 14.46 -1.89
N THR A 58 -1.57 13.84 -2.28
CA THR A 58 -1.79 12.38 -2.21
C THR A 58 -1.56 11.67 -3.55
N ASN A 59 -1.12 12.39 -4.58
CA ASN A 59 -0.90 11.85 -5.94
C ASN A 59 -0.08 10.55 -5.99
N GLY A 60 0.94 10.43 -5.12
CA GLY A 60 1.76 9.23 -5.02
C GLY A 60 0.93 8.00 -4.68
N ILE A 61 0.17 8.04 -3.59
CA ILE A 61 -0.66 6.91 -3.16
C ILE A 61 -1.85 6.68 -4.10
N GLU A 62 -2.40 7.73 -4.71
CA GLU A 62 -3.44 7.62 -5.74
C GLU A 62 -2.95 6.87 -6.98
N SER A 63 -1.72 7.11 -7.42
CA SER A 63 -1.10 6.38 -8.52
C SER A 63 -0.98 4.88 -8.21
N VAL A 64 -0.61 4.52 -6.97
CA VAL A 64 -0.61 3.12 -6.50
C VAL A 64 -2.00 2.50 -6.65
N TRP A 65 -3.04 3.18 -6.14
CA TRP A 65 -4.41 2.68 -6.25
C TRP A 65 -4.91 2.55 -7.68
N ALA A 66 -4.51 3.46 -8.56
CA ALA A 66 -4.87 3.40 -9.97
C ALA A 66 -4.32 2.14 -10.65
N VAL A 67 -3.07 1.75 -10.35
CA VAL A 67 -2.46 0.51 -10.88
C VAL A 67 -3.15 -0.73 -10.29
N LEU A 68 -3.39 -0.75 -8.97
CA LEU A 68 -4.05 -1.87 -8.30
C LEU A 68 -5.46 -2.12 -8.86
N LYS A 69 -6.26 -1.06 -9.04
CA LYS A 69 -7.61 -1.15 -9.63
C LYS A 69 -7.60 -1.65 -11.07
N ARG A 70 -6.61 -1.26 -11.88
CA ARG A 70 -6.46 -1.81 -13.25
C ARG A 70 -6.15 -3.30 -13.23
N GLY A 71 -5.30 -3.76 -12.32
CA GLY A 71 -5.03 -5.19 -12.18
C GLY A 71 -6.21 -5.99 -11.64
N TYR A 72 -7.02 -5.41 -10.75
CA TYR A 72 -8.31 -6.00 -10.36
C TYR A 72 -9.21 -6.21 -11.57
N ASN A 73 -9.40 -5.18 -12.39
CA ASN A 73 -10.29 -5.24 -13.56
C ASN A 73 -9.77 -6.14 -14.69
N GLY A 74 -8.46 -6.18 -14.93
CA GLY A 74 -7.88 -6.84 -16.11
C GLY A 74 -7.20 -8.18 -15.87
N THR A 75 -6.61 -8.39 -14.69
CA THR A 75 -5.83 -9.61 -14.40
C THR A 75 -6.60 -10.54 -13.49
N PHE A 76 -7.01 -10.04 -12.31
CA PHE A 76 -7.59 -10.91 -11.29
C PHE A 76 -9.08 -11.18 -11.51
N HIS A 77 -9.83 -10.20 -12.02
CA HIS A 77 -11.29 -10.20 -12.19
C HIS A 77 -12.10 -10.38 -10.88
N ASN A 78 -11.49 -10.96 -9.85
CA ASN A 78 -12.00 -11.10 -8.49
C ASN A 78 -10.82 -11.10 -7.49
N ILE A 79 -10.95 -10.35 -6.40
CA ILE A 79 -9.98 -10.32 -5.29
C ILE A 79 -10.69 -10.78 -4.02
N SER A 80 -10.24 -11.91 -3.47
CA SER A 80 -10.74 -12.39 -2.18
C SER A 80 -10.13 -11.57 -1.04
N THR A 81 -10.97 -11.13 -0.10
CA THR A 81 -10.53 -10.44 1.14
C THR A 81 -9.55 -11.29 1.96
N LYS A 82 -9.68 -12.62 1.91
CA LYS A 82 -8.78 -13.59 2.56
C LYS A 82 -7.32 -13.42 2.12
N HIS A 83 -7.09 -13.00 0.88
CA HIS A 83 -5.76 -12.86 0.29
C HIS A 83 -5.44 -11.42 -0.09
N LEU A 84 -6.24 -10.44 0.34
CA LEU A 84 -6.10 -9.03 -0.03
C LEU A 84 -4.69 -8.50 0.23
N ASN A 85 -4.06 -8.90 1.34
CA ASN A 85 -2.68 -8.50 1.63
C ASN A 85 -1.70 -9.00 0.56
N ARG A 86 -1.84 -10.24 0.06
CA ARG A 86 -0.94 -10.79 -0.96
C ARG A 86 -1.04 -10.03 -2.28
N TYR A 87 -2.25 -9.63 -2.69
CA TYR A 87 -2.43 -8.80 -3.87
C TYR A 87 -1.76 -7.44 -3.67
N VAL A 88 -1.97 -6.78 -2.52
CA VAL A 88 -1.33 -5.49 -2.23
C VAL A 88 0.20 -5.63 -2.22
N ASP A 89 0.74 -6.67 -1.58
CA ASP A 89 2.19 -6.94 -1.51
C ASP A 89 2.79 -7.12 -2.92
N GLU A 90 2.07 -7.79 -3.83
CA GLU A 90 2.48 -7.93 -5.23
C GLU A 90 2.56 -6.57 -5.95
N PHE A 91 1.57 -5.69 -5.78
CA PHE A 91 1.61 -4.35 -6.39
C PHE A 91 2.69 -3.45 -5.78
N VAL A 92 2.94 -3.57 -4.48
CA VAL A 92 4.06 -2.90 -3.81
C VAL A 92 5.39 -3.37 -4.42
N PHE A 93 5.57 -4.67 -4.61
CA PHE A 93 6.75 -5.22 -5.28
C PHE A 93 6.89 -4.70 -6.71
N ARG A 94 5.81 -4.74 -7.51
CA ARG A 94 5.83 -4.25 -8.91
C ARG A 94 6.22 -2.77 -9.04
N LEU A 95 5.80 -1.94 -8.10
CA LEU A 95 6.07 -0.49 -8.12
C LEU A 95 7.47 -0.14 -7.62
N ASN A 96 8.00 -0.91 -6.66
CA ASN A 96 9.33 -0.70 -6.09
C ASN A 96 10.38 -1.47 -6.89
N GLU A 97 10.45 -2.78 -6.68
CA GLU A 97 11.46 -3.69 -7.23
C GLU A 97 11.21 -4.03 -8.70
N GLY A 98 9.96 -3.94 -9.17
CA GLY A 98 9.58 -4.18 -10.56
C GLY A 98 9.93 -3.05 -11.53
N ASN A 99 10.56 -1.97 -11.08
CA ASN A 99 10.89 -0.79 -11.87
C ASN A 99 11.85 -1.11 -13.02
N CYS A 100 11.39 -0.95 -14.27
CA CYS A 100 12.17 -1.26 -15.47
C CYS A 100 13.42 -0.40 -15.69
N ARG A 101 13.66 0.63 -14.85
CA ARG A 101 14.93 1.36 -14.82
C ARG A 101 16.07 0.56 -14.15
N ILE A 102 15.71 -0.42 -13.32
CA ILE A 102 16.64 -1.36 -12.70
C ILE A 102 16.98 -2.43 -13.74
N ASP A 103 18.25 -2.86 -13.77
CA ASP A 103 18.69 -3.91 -14.69
C ASP A 103 17.84 -5.18 -14.53
N THR A 104 17.63 -5.88 -15.64
CA THR A 104 16.76 -7.06 -15.65
C THR A 104 17.29 -8.16 -14.72
N LYS A 105 18.62 -8.33 -14.61
CA LYS A 105 19.21 -9.33 -13.71
C LYS A 105 18.93 -9.01 -12.24
N ASP A 106 19.11 -7.76 -11.85
CA ASP A 106 18.87 -7.31 -10.47
C ASP A 106 17.39 -7.46 -10.09
N ARG A 107 16.47 -7.16 -11.02
CA ARG A 107 15.03 -7.38 -10.84
C ARG A 107 14.69 -8.86 -10.68
N MET A 108 15.30 -9.73 -11.48
CA MET A 108 15.13 -11.18 -11.35
C MET A 108 15.66 -11.66 -9.99
N GLU A 109 16.82 -11.18 -9.56
CA GLU A 109 17.38 -11.52 -8.26
C GLU A 109 16.47 -11.07 -7.10
N SER A 110 15.94 -9.84 -7.15
CA SER A 110 14.98 -9.33 -6.18
C SER A 110 13.71 -10.18 -6.13
N LEU A 111 13.18 -10.59 -7.30
CA LEU A 111 12.06 -11.52 -7.39
C LEU A 111 12.37 -12.87 -6.71
N PHE A 112 13.51 -13.48 -7.04
CA PHE A 112 13.88 -14.78 -6.46
C PHE A 112 14.11 -14.70 -4.94
N LYS A 113 14.70 -13.61 -4.45
CA LYS A 113 14.83 -13.35 -3.01
C LYS A 113 13.46 -13.22 -2.34
N GLY A 114 12.53 -12.48 -2.96
CA GLY A 114 11.17 -12.27 -2.44
C GLY A 114 10.31 -13.53 -2.45
N ILE A 115 10.55 -14.46 -3.38
CA ILE A 115 9.90 -15.79 -3.40
C ILE A 115 10.38 -16.65 -2.22
N GLY A 116 11.59 -16.46 -1.70
CA GLY A 116 12.12 -17.26 -0.59
C GLY A 116 12.16 -18.77 -0.86
N ASN A 117 12.28 -19.59 0.19
CA ASN A 117 12.28 -21.06 0.10
C ASN A 117 10.85 -21.64 0.03
N ASN A 118 10.08 -21.23 -0.98
CA ASN A 118 8.70 -21.67 -1.17
C ASN A 118 8.61 -23.04 -1.86
N ARG A 119 9.24 -24.07 -1.29
CA ARG A 119 8.92 -25.45 -1.65
C ARG A 119 7.62 -25.82 -0.96
N ILE A 120 6.54 -25.88 -1.73
CA ILE A 120 5.25 -26.40 -1.25
C ILE A 120 5.08 -27.79 -1.84
N SER A 121 5.04 -28.80 -0.98
CA SER A 121 4.74 -30.18 -1.39
C SER A 121 3.25 -30.36 -1.64
N TYR A 122 2.90 -31.32 -2.51
CA TYR A 122 1.50 -31.62 -2.81
C TYR A 122 0.68 -31.96 -1.53
N LYS A 123 1.31 -32.63 -0.56
CA LYS A 123 0.72 -32.95 0.75
C LYS A 123 0.35 -31.70 1.55
N GLU A 124 1.15 -30.64 1.48
CA GLU A 124 0.86 -29.36 2.16
C GLU A 124 -0.24 -28.56 1.45
N LEU A 125 -0.46 -28.79 0.15
CA LEU A 125 -1.51 -28.15 -0.64
C LEU A 125 -2.89 -28.76 -0.40
N THR A 126 -2.98 -30.08 -0.23
CA THR A 126 -4.26 -30.78 -0.14
C THR A 126 -4.71 -31.08 1.29
N GLY A 127 -3.79 -31.05 2.27
CA GLY A 127 -4.00 -31.70 3.56
C GLY A 127 -3.86 -33.21 3.45
#